data_AF-A0AA87RHJ3-F1
#
_entry.id   AF-A0AA87RHJ3-F1
#
_cell.length_a   1.000
_cell.length_b   1.000
_cell.length_c   1.000
_cell.angle_alpha   90.00
_cell.angle_beta   90.00
_cell.angle_gamma   90.00
#
_symmetry.space_group_name_H-M   'P 1'
#
loop_
_entity.id
_entity.type
_entity.pdbx_description
1 polymer ?
#
loop_
_entity_poly.entity_id
_entity_poly.type
_entity_poly.pdbx_seq_one_letter_code
_entity_poly.pdbx_strand_id
1 'polypeptide(L)' 'MARVIQIRDVPDDVHAALTAAAESRGLSLTKFVQRELERVARVDFEVQHNLAVIREVQAQIETKVDTDTILAALHEGREE' A
#
# COMPACT_ATOMS: atom_id res chain seq x y z
N MET A 1 -6.26 -23.86 2.20
CA MET A 1 -6.38 -24.37 0.82
C MET A 1 -5.68 -23.41 -0.11
N ALA A 2 -4.82 -23.89 -1.01
CA ALA A 2 -4.24 -23.04 -2.05
C ALA A 2 -5.36 -22.59 -3.01
N ARG A 3 -5.45 -21.29 -3.29
CA ARG A 3 -6.35 -20.76 -4.31
C ARG A 3 -5.56 -20.49 -5.58
N VAL A 4 -6.14 -20.83 -6.73
CA VAL A 4 -5.54 -20.58 -8.04
C VAL A 4 -6.22 -19.39 -8.68
N ILE A 5 -5.43 -18.45 -9.18
CA ILE A 5 -5.89 -17.29 -9.95
C ILE A 5 -5.46 -17.51 -11.39
N GLN A 6 -6.41 -17.41 -12.32
CA GLN A 6 -6.15 -17.47 -13.75
C GLN A 6 -6.44 -16.09 -14.35
N ILE A 7 -5.41 -15.45 -14.90
CA ILE A 7 -5.54 -14.16 -15.58
C ILE A 7 -5.70 -14.45 -17.08
N ARG A 8 -6.82 -14.00 -17.65
CA ARG A 8 -7.13 -14.18 -19.07
C ARG A 8 -6.77 -12.93 -19.85
N ASP A 9 -6.55 -13.12 -21.15
CA ASP A 9 -6.35 -12.05 -22.12
C ASP A 9 -5.22 -11.09 -21.74
N VAL A 10 -4.13 -11.64 -21.18
CA VAL A 10 -2.91 -10.87 -20.88
C VAL A 10 -2.23 -10.52 -22.20
N PRO A 11 -2.04 -9.23 -22.51
CA PRO A 11 -1.30 -8.83 -23.70
C PRO A 11 0.11 -9.42 -23.73
N ASP A 12 0.59 -9.82 -24.91
CA ASP A 12 1.88 -10.49 -25.06
C ASP A 12 3.05 -9.63 -24.57
N ASP A 13 2.98 -8.31 -24.79
CA ASP A 13 3.96 -7.33 -24.32
C ASP A 13 4.01 -7.27 -22.79
N VAL A 14 2.85 -7.30 -22.12
CA VAL A 14 2.75 -7.35 -20.66
C VAL A 14 3.32 -8.67 -20.14
N HIS A 15 2.99 -9.80 -20.78
CA HIS A 15 3.54 -11.10 -20.39
C HIS A 15 5.07 -11.16 -20.53
N ALA A 16 5.61 -10.61 -21.64
CA ALA A 16 7.04 -10.53 -21.87
C ALA A 16 7.74 -9.65 -20.83
N ALA A 17 7.16 -8.48 -20.52
CA ALA A 17 7.71 -7.57 -19.51
C ALA A 17 7.72 -8.21 -18.10
N LEU A 18 6.66 -8.91 -17.72
CA LEU A 18 6.59 -9.62 -16.43
C LEU A 18 7.61 -10.77 -16.37
N THR A 19 7.80 -11.49 -17.47
CA THR A 19 8.81 -12.56 -17.56
C THR A 19 10.21 -12.00 -17.38
N ALA A 20 10.56 -10.94 -18.12
CA ALA A 20 11.86 -10.29 -18.00
C ALA A 20 12.10 -9.74 -16.58
N ALA A 21 11.07 -9.17 -15.95
CA ALA A 21 11.16 -8.69 -14.57
C ALA A 21 11.39 -9.84 -13.58
N ALA A 22 10.74 -10.99 -13.77
CA ALA A 22 10.95 -12.18 -12.94
C ALA A 22 12.38 -12.72 -13.08
N GLU A 23 12.88 -12.84 -14.32
CA GLU A 23 14.23 -13.29 -14.63
C GLU A 23 15.30 -12.39 -14.02
N SER A 24 15.13 -11.06 -14.14
CA SER A 24 16.07 -10.08 -13.55
C SER A 24 16.21 -10.21 -12.02
N ARG A 25 15.19 -10.79 -11.37
CA ARG A 25 15.15 -11.02 -9.92
C ARG A 25 15.47 -12.46 -9.54
N GLY A 26 15.81 -13.32 -10.50
CA GLY A 26 16.09 -14.74 -10.28
C GLY A 26 14.86 -15.53 -9.80
N LEU A 27 13.66 -15.10 -10.18
CA LEU A 27 12.39 -15.70 -9.77
C LEU A 27 11.70 -16.35 -10.97
N SER A 28 10.90 -17.40 -10.71
CA SER A 28 9.92 -17.83 -11.69
C SER A 28 8.81 -16.79 -11.84
N LEU A 29 8.20 -16.72 -13.02
CA LEU A 29 7.09 -15.80 -13.29
C LEU A 29 5.97 -15.92 -12.24
N THR A 30 5.57 -17.15 -11.88
CA THR A 30 4.56 -17.39 -10.85
C THR A 30 4.95 -16.84 -9.49
N LYS A 31 6.19 -17.06 -9.02
CA LYS A 31 6.66 -16.53 -7.73
C LYS A 31 6.74 -15.01 -7.74
N PHE A 32 7.19 -14.45 -8.85
CA PHE A 32 7.25 -13.01 -9.05
C PHE A 32 5.84 -12.38 -8.96
N VAL A 33 4.89 -12.89 -9.74
CA VAL A 33 3.51 -12.40 -9.74
C VAL A 33 2.85 -12.60 -8.38
N GLN A 34 3.04 -13.75 -7.73
CA GLN A 34 2.53 -13.98 -6.38
C GLN A 34 3.02 -12.91 -5.40
N ARG A 35 4.32 -12.62 -5.38
CA ARG A 35 4.90 -11.61 -4.49
C ARG A 35 4.35 -10.21 -4.78
N GLU A 36 4.17 -9.85 -6.04
CA GLU A 36 3.60 -8.55 -6.40
C GLU A 36 2.11 -8.46 -6.02
N LEU A 37 1.34 -9.54 -6.16
CA LEU A 37 -0.05 -9.61 -5.69
C LEU A 37 -0.14 -9.46 -4.17
N GLU A 38 0.74 -10.13 -3.42
CA GLU A 38 0.82 -9.99 -1.96
C GLU A 38 1.17 -8.55 -1.56
N ARG A 39 2.10 -7.91 -2.27
CA ARG A 39 2.47 -6.51 -2.05
C ARG A 39 1.30 -5.57 -2.29
N VAL A 40 0.57 -5.72 -3.39
CA VAL A 40 -0.60 -4.90 -3.72
C VAL A 40 -1.71 -5.08 -2.68
N ALA A 41 -2.04 -6.33 -2.35
CA ALA A 41 -3.07 -6.63 -1.35
C ALA A 41 -2.74 -6.05 0.02
N ARG A 42 -1.46 -6.12 0.42
CA ARG A 42 -0.99 -5.56 1.69
C ARG A 42 -1.12 -4.04 1.72
N VAL A 43 -0.67 -3.35 0.67
CA VAL A 43 -0.73 -1.88 0.61
C VAL A 43 -2.18 -1.40 0.67
N ASP A 44 -3.07 -2.01 -0.12
CA ASP A 44 -4.48 -1.63 -0.11
C ASP A 44 -5.13 -1.90 1.24
N PHE A 45 -4.85 -3.06 1.85
CA PHE A 45 -5.37 -3.39 3.18
C PHE A 45 -4.88 -2.41 4.24
N GLU A 46 -3.57 -2.13 4.29
CA GLU A 46 -2.97 -1.20 5.26
C GLU A 46 -3.54 0.21 5.11
N VAL A 47 -3.67 0.71 3.88
CA VAL A 47 -4.24 2.04 3.62
C VAL A 47 -5.69 2.11 4.08
N GLN A 48 -6.53 1.13 3.72
CA GLN A 48 -7.92 1.12 4.12
C GLN A 48 -8.09 0.95 5.64
N HIS A 49 -7.27 0.10 6.26
CA HIS A 49 -7.25 -0.07 7.71
C HIS A 49 -6.87 1.23 8.42
N ASN A 50 -5.79 1.89 8.00
CA ASN A 50 -5.35 3.15 8.59
C ASN A 50 -6.42 4.24 8.43
N LEU A 51 -7.07 4.33 7.27
CA LEU A 51 -8.18 5.26 7.07
C LEU A 51 -9.35 4.97 8.00
N ALA A 52 -9.68 3.70 8.24
CA ALA A 52 -10.74 3.32 9.18
C ALA A 52 -10.38 3.74 10.62
N VAL A 53 -9.15 3.45 11.07
CA VAL A 53 -8.65 3.87 12.39
C VAL A 53 -8.67 5.38 12.55
N ILE A 54 -8.19 6.13 11.55
CA ILE A 54 -8.20 7.60 11.57
C ILE A 54 -9.64 8.12 11.71
N ARG A 55 -10.60 7.57 10.96
CA ARG A 55 -12.01 8.00 11.05
C ARG A 55 -12.63 7.68 12.40
N GLU A 56 -12.36 6.50 12.93
CA GLU A 56 -12.86 6.08 14.24
C GLU A 56 -12.34 7.02 15.34
N VAL A 57 -11.03 7.28 15.35
CA VAL A 57 -10.40 8.17 16.31
C VAL A 57 -10.91 9.61 16.15
N GLN A 58 -11.03 10.12 14.92
CA GLN A 58 -11.61 11.45 14.67
C GLN A 58 -13.06 11.58 15.13
N ALA A 59 -13.84 10.50 15.08
CA ALA A 59 -15.22 10.50 15.56
C ALA A 59 -15.31 10.51 17.10
N GLN A 60 -14.30 9.96 17.78
CA GLN A 60 -14.22 9.91 19.24
C GLN A 60 -13.68 11.22 19.84
N ILE A 61 -12.90 11.98 19.08
CA ILE A 61 -12.31 13.23 19.55
C ILE A 61 -13.20 14.40 19.12
N GLU A 62 -13.84 15.10 20.07
CA GLU A 62 -14.62 16.33 19.81
C GLU A 62 -13.75 17.55 19.45
N THR A 63 -12.54 17.35 18.96
CA THR A 63 -11.58 18.42 18.66
C THR A 63 -10.97 18.19 17.29
N LYS A 64 -11.20 19.15 16.39
CA LYS A 64 -10.46 19.27 15.14
C LYS A 64 -9.24 20.15 15.41
N VAL A 65 -8.06 19.56 15.40
CA VAL A 65 -6.79 20.31 15.37
C VAL A 65 -6.41 20.48 13.92
N ASP A 66 -6.32 21.72 13.45
CA ASP A 66 -5.85 22.02 12.10
C ASP A 66 -4.32 21.97 12.01
N THR A 67 -3.81 21.88 10.78
CA THR A 67 -2.38 21.76 10.51
C THR A 67 -1.58 22.97 11.01
N ASP A 68 -2.14 24.17 10.96
CA ASP A 68 -1.45 25.39 11.37
C ASP A 68 -1.25 25.40 12.89
N THR A 69 -2.24 24.94 13.65
CA THR A 69 -2.14 24.73 15.10
C THR A 69 -1.04 23.72 15.46
N ILE A 70 -0.91 22.62 14.71
CA ILE A 70 0.14 21.61 14.94
C ILE A 70 1.53 22.19 14.65
N LEU A 71 1.66 22.90 13.53
CA LEU A 71 2.93 23.50 13.13
C LEU A 71 3.38 24.59 14.11
N ALA A 72 2.45 25.44 14.57
CA ALA A 72 2.73 26.47 15.57
C ALA A 72 3.32 25.87 16.86
N ALA A 73 2.69 24.82 17.41
CA ALA A 73 3.19 24.14 18.61
C ALA A 73 4.57 23.48 18.40
N LEU A 74 4.83 22.92 17.21
CA LEU A 74 6.13 22.33 16.87
C LEU A 74 7.25 23.38 16.74
N HIS A 75 6.91 24.58 16.25
CA HIS A 75 7.85 25.68 16.14
C HIS A 75 8.17 26.27 17.52
N GLU A 76 7.16 26.48 18.36
CA GLU A 76 7.31 26.97 19.74
C GLU A 76 8.24 26.05 20.56
N GLY A 77 8.02 24.73 20.52
CA GLY A 77 8.89 23.77 21.24
C GLY A 77 10.29 23.55 20.66
N ARG A 78 10.63 24.14 19.50
CA ARG A 78 11.99 24.13 18.92
C ARG A 78 12.79 25.40 19.23
N GLU A 79 12.10 26.46 19.68
CA GLU A 79 12.71 27.72 20.07
C GLU A 79 13.07 27.76 21.58
N GLU A 80 12.66 26.73 22.34
CA GLU A 80 13.15 26.39 23.69
C GLU A 80 14.40 25.49 23.68
#